data_AF-A0A4R8EBM4-F1
#
_entry.id   AF-A0A4R8EBM4-F1
#
_cell.length_a   1.000
_cell.length_b   1.000
_cell.length_c   1.000
_cell.angle_alpha   90.00
_cell.angle_beta   90.00
_cell.angle_gamma   90.00
#
_symmetry.space_group_name_H-M   'P 1'
#
loop_
_entity.id
_entity.type
_entity.pdbx_description
1 polymer ?
#
loop_
_entity_poly.entity_id
_entity_poly.type
_entity_poly.pdbx_seq_one_letter_code
_entity_poly.pdbx_strand_id
1 'polypeptide(L)'
;MKAINYLNYFFVSMPILLVVIGILTNESTGNITGSGFLFLILTGLFQVIFGIKMLIDEPQDKNLQYYIKGVVFFFALWITNGVFLNYQMIYFILFTMPIILAIFFSIITYKKAHK
;
A
#
# COMPACT_ATOMS: atom_id res chain seq x y z
N MET A 1 -13.12 -8.34 -11.24
CA MET A 1 -11.69 -8.47 -10.85
C MET A 1 -10.72 -7.66 -11.72
N LYS A 2 -10.82 -7.71 -13.06
CA LYS A 2 -9.91 -6.96 -13.96
C LYS A 2 -9.84 -5.45 -13.67
N ALA A 3 -10.99 -4.80 -13.43
CA ALA A 3 -11.05 -3.38 -13.08
C ALA A 3 -10.25 -3.04 -11.80
N ILE A 4 -10.38 -3.87 -10.75
CA ILE A 4 -9.63 -3.69 -9.49
C ILE A 4 -8.12 -3.84 -9.73
N ASN A 5 -7.73 -4.80 -10.57
CA ASN A 5 -6.32 -4.99 -10.93
C ASN A 5 -5.74 -3.79 -11.71
N TYR A 6 -6.48 -3.23 -12.68
CA TYR A 6 -6.04 -2.02 -13.39
C TYR A 6 -5.96 -0.79 -12.48
N LEU A 7 -6.95 -0.61 -11.60
CA LEU A 7 -6.90 0.45 -10.59
C LEU A 7 -5.70 0.26 -9.66
N ASN A 8 -5.43 -0.96 -9.21
CA ASN A 8 -4.28 -1.24 -8.37
C ASN A 8 -2.95 -0.89 -9.07
N TYR A 9 -2.80 -1.24 -10.36
CA TYR A 9 -1.62 -0.82 -11.12
C TYR A 9 -1.48 0.70 -11.19
N PHE A 10 -2.57 1.40 -11.44
CA PHE A 10 -2.58 2.87 -11.43
C PHE A 10 -2.14 3.41 -10.05
N PHE A 11 -2.75 2.94 -8.96
CA PHE A 11 -2.43 3.40 -7.62
C PHE A 11 -0.99 3.08 -7.18
N VAL A 12 -0.43 1.94 -7.59
CA VAL A 12 0.95 1.59 -7.22
C VAL A 12 1.99 2.33 -8.08
N SER A 13 1.71 2.52 -9.37
CA SER A 13 2.66 3.15 -10.31
C SER A 13 2.66 4.68 -10.23
N MET A 14 1.53 5.31 -9.95
CA MET A 14 1.41 6.77 -9.94
C MET A 14 2.32 7.46 -8.90
N PRO A 15 2.44 7.02 -7.63
CA PRO A 15 3.41 7.56 -6.69
C PRO A 15 4.84 7.50 -7.22
N ILE A 16 5.23 6.37 -7.83
CA ILE A 16 6.58 6.14 -8.38
C ILE A 16 6.83 7.11 -9.53
N LEU A 17 5.87 7.22 -10.45
CA LEU A 17 5.96 8.11 -11.61
C LEU A 17 6.10 9.58 -11.19
N LEU A 18 5.29 10.04 -10.23
CA LEU A 18 5.36 11.40 -9.71
C LEU A 18 6.71 11.70 -9.03
N VAL A 19 7.20 10.80 -8.17
CA VAL A 19 8.50 10.98 -7.51
C VAL A 19 9.64 11.00 -8.54
N VAL A 20 9.64 10.10 -9.51
CA VAL A 20 10.68 10.05 -10.56
C VAL A 20 10.65 11.33 -11.40
N ILE A 21 9.48 11.81 -11.82
CA ILE A 21 9.35 13.06 -12.58
C ILE A 21 9.86 14.25 -11.75
N GLY A 22 9.50 14.34 -10.46
CA GLY A 22 9.96 15.40 -9.58
C GLY A 22 11.48 15.44 -9.46
N ILE A 23 12.13 14.28 -9.37
CA ILE A 23 13.60 14.16 -9.35
C ILE A 23 14.19 14.57 -10.70
N LEU A 24 13.68 14.05 -11.82
CA LEU A 24 14.24 14.30 -13.15
C LEU A 24 14.11 15.76 -13.60
N THR A 25 13.07 16.45 -13.15
CA THR A 25 12.81 17.85 -13.49
C THR A 25 13.55 18.83 -12.57
N ASN A 26 14.29 18.35 -11.56
CA ASN A 26 14.96 19.18 -10.54
C ASN A 26 14.04 20.26 -9.97
N GLU A 27 12.79 19.90 -9.74
CA GLU A 27 11.75 20.82 -9.33
C GLU A 27 12.02 21.33 -7.91
N SER A 28 12.34 22.61 -7.79
CA SER A 28 12.87 23.22 -6.55
C SER A 28 11.83 23.35 -5.43
N THR A 29 10.53 23.32 -5.76
CA THR A 29 9.46 23.46 -4.77
C THR A 29 9.01 22.13 -4.17
N GLY A 30 9.46 21.00 -4.72
CA GLY A 30 9.10 19.65 -4.27
C GLY A 30 7.61 19.31 -4.39
N ASN A 31 6.82 20.11 -5.11
CA ASN A 31 5.38 19.95 -5.24
C ASN A 31 5.00 18.61 -5.90
N ILE A 32 5.74 18.20 -6.94
CA ILE A 32 5.46 16.96 -7.67
C ILE A 32 5.82 15.76 -6.81
N THR A 33 6.99 15.79 -6.17
CA THR A 33 7.45 14.73 -5.26
C THR A 33 6.52 14.60 -4.05
N GLY A 34 6.11 15.72 -3.45
CA GLY A 34 5.14 15.76 -2.35
C GLY A 34 3.78 15.18 -2.75
N SER A 35 3.32 15.48 -3.97
CA SER A 35 2.11 14.88 -4.53
C SER A 35 2.24 13.35 -4.67
N GLY A 36 3.41 12.85 -5.06
CA GLY A 36 3.71 11.42 -5.10
C GLY A 36 3.57 10.75 -3.73
N PHE A 37 4.08 11.38 -2.66
CA PHE A 37 3.92 10.86 -1.30
C PHE A 37 2.47 10.91 -0.80
N LEU A 38 1.72 11.96 -1.11
CA LEU A 38 0.28 12.01 -0.80
C LEU A 38 -0.48 10.90 -1.54
N PHE A 39 -0.05 10.56 -2.75
CA PHE A 39 -0.63 9.47 -3.52
C PHE A 39 -0.44 8.10 -2.85
N LEU A 40 0.64 7.89 -2.07
CA LEU A 40 0.82 6.66 -1.27
C LEU A 40 -0.31 6.45 -0.25
N ILE A 41 -0.84 7.55 0.33
CA ILE A 41 -1.99 7.48 1.25
C ILE A 41 -3.23 6.99 0.50
N LEU A 42 -3.47 7.53 -0.70
CA LEU A 42 -4.58 7.10 -1.56
C LEU A 42 -4.43 5.64 -1.98
N THR A 43 -3.22 5.20 -2.31
CA THR A 43 -2.90 3.79 -2.62
C THR A 43 -3.21 2.90 -1.44
N GLY A 44 -2.76 3.24 -0.23
CA GLY A 44 -3.07 2.49 0.98
C GLY A 44 -4.57 2.38 1.24
N LEU A 45 -5.30 3.50 1.17
CA LEU A 45 -6.75 3.54 1.34
C LEU A 45 -7.46 2.64 0.32
N PHE A 46 -7.11 2.77 -0.96
CA PHE A 46 -7.67 1.92 -2.02
C PHE A 46 -7.45 0.43 -1.72
N GLN A 47 -6.23 0.04 -1.38
CA GLN A 47 -5.91 -1.37 -1.15
C GLN A 47 -6.58 -1.93 0.11
N VAL A 48 -6.73 -1.13 1.17
CA VAL A 48 -7.48 -1.53 2.37
C VAL A 48 -8.96 -1.74 2.05
N ILE A 49 -9.61 -0.77 1.38
CA ILE A 49 -11.04 -0.86 1.05
C ILE A 49 -11.31 -2.08 0.16
N PHE A 50 -10.55 -2.24 -0.92
CA PHE A 50 -10.76 -3.36 -1.84
C PHE A 50 -10.31 -4.69 -1.24
N GLY A 51 -9.27 -4.71 -0.41
CA GLY A 51 -8.87 -5.91 0.32
C GLY A 51 -9.95 -6.40 1.27
N ILE A 52 -10.58 -5.51 2.04
CA ILE A 52 -11.70 -5.85 2.93
C ILE A 52 -12.89 -6.33 2.11
N LYS A 53 -13.27 -5.58 1.06
CA LYS A 53 -14.39 -5.94 0.17
C LYS A 53 -14.18 -7.33 -0.44
N MET A 54 -12.99 -7.61 -0.95
CA MET A 54 -12.66 -8.92 -1.52
C MET A 54 -12.67 -10.04 -0.48
N LEU A 55 -12.26 -9.76 0.77
CA LEU A 55 -12.33 -10.74 1.85
C LEU A 55 -13.78 -11.03 2.27
N ILE A 56 -14.67 -10.04 2.24
CA ILE A 56 -16.10 -10.24 2.51
C ILE A 56 -16.72 -11.15 1.44
N ASP A 57 -16.38 -10.93 0.17
CA ASP A 57 -16.87 -11.75 -0.94
C ASP A 57 -16.29 -13.17 -0.92
N GLU A 58 -15.02 -13.32 -0.52
CA GLU A 58 -14.27 -14.59 -0.54
C GLU A 58 -13.58 -14.87 0.81
N PRO A 59 -14.35 -15.13 1.89
CA PRO A 59 -13.81 -15.21 3.25
C PRO A 59 -12.83 -16.37 3.47
N GLN A 60 -12.89 -17.41 2.63
CA GLN A 60 -12.01 -18.58 2.71
C GLN A 60 -10.67 -18.41 1.98
N ASP A 61 -10.46 -17.30 1.26
CA ASP A 61 -9.18 -17.06 0.57
C ASP A 61 -8.08 -16.71 1.58
N LYS A 62 -7.19 -17.68 1.80
CA LYS A 62 -6.05 -17.54 2.72
C LYS A 62 -5.14 -16.35 2.38
N ASN A 63 -4.96 -16.01 1.10
CA ASN A 63 -4.09 -14.90 0.71
C ASN A 63 -4.71 -13.55 1.13
N LEU A 64 -6.02 -13.40 0.95
CA LEU A 64 -6.74 -12.21 1.42
C LEU A 64 -6.74 -12.11 2.95
N GLN A 65 -6.91 -13.23 3.65
CA GLN A 65 -6.79 -13.26 5.11
C GLN A 65 -5.39 -12.83 5.57
N TYR A 66 -4.32 -13.34 4.95
CA TYR A 66 -2.95 -12.93 5.29
C TYR A 66 -2.71 -11.45 4.99
N TYR A 67 -3.25 -10.94 3.87
CA TYR A 67 -3.15 -9.52 3.53
C TYR A 67 -3.79 -8.64 4.61
N ILE A 68 -5.04 -8.93 4.98
CA ILE A 68 -5.76 -8.16 6.01
C ILE A 68 -5.11 -8.29 7.38
N LYS A 69 -4.63 -9.48 7.76
CA LYS A 69 -3.85 -9.65 9.00
C LYS A 69 -2.58 -8.79 8.97
N GLY A 70 -1.89 -8.69 7.84
CA GLY A 70 -0.73 -7.82 7.65
C GLY A 70 -1.08 -6.33 7.80
N VAL A 71 -2.20 -5.89 7.23
CA VAL A 71 -2.71 -4.51 7.39
C VAL A 71 -3.03 -4.21 8.85
N VAL A 72 -3.75 -5.11 9.54
CA VAL A 72 -4.07 -4.94 10.97
C VAL A 72 -2.80 -4.92 11.81
N PHE A 73 -1.85 -5.82 11.52
CA PHE A 73 -0.55 -5.86 12.19
C PHE A 73 0.23 -4.56 11.99
N PHE A 74 0.25 -4.00 10.78
CA PHE A 74 0.87 -2.71 10.50
C PHE A 74 0.33 -1.60 11.41
N PHE A 75 -0.99 -1.41 11.45
CA PHE A 75 -1.61 -0.37 12.27
C PHE A 75 -1.41 -0.62 13.77
N ALA A 76 -1.53 -1.87 14.23
CA ALA A 76 -1.27 -2.22 15.62
C ALA A 76 0.19 -1.92 16.02
N LEU A 77 1.15 -2.29 15.18
CA LEU A 77 2.57 -2.04 15.42
C LEU A 77 2.88 -0.55 15.38
N TRP A 78 2.27 0.21 14.46
CA TRP A 78 2.45 1.65 14.35
C TRP A 78 1.97 2.37 15.62
N ILE A 79 0.76 2.07 16.09
CA ILE A 79 0.21 2.64 17.32
C ILE A 79 1.06 2.22 18.52
N THR A 80 1.39 0.94 18.62
CA THR A 80 2.15 0.41 19.77
C THR A 80 3.53 1.04 19.86
N ASN A 81 4.23 1.17 18.73
CA ASN A 81 5.54 1.79 18.69
C ASN A 81 5.48 3.30 18.90
N GLY A 82 4.49 3.99 18.32
CA GLY A 82 4.34 5.44 18.47
C GLY A 82 3.99 5.87 19.89
N VAL A 83 3.19 5.08 20.60
CA VAL A 83 2.68 5.43 21.94
C VAL A 83 3.52 4.85 23.08
N PHE A 84 3.98 3.60 22.96
CA PHE A 84 4.55 2.87 24.10
C PHE A 84 6.05 2.55 23.97
N LEU A 85 6.50 2.05 22.81
CA LEU A 85 7.86 1.51 22.68
C LEU A 85 8.89 2.55 22.22
N ASN A 86 8.53 3.36 21.23
CA ASN A 86 9.37 4.36 20.57
C ASN A 86 10.74 3.81 20.11
N TYR A 87 10.76 2.58 19.58
CA TYR A 87 11.98 1.94 19.10
C TYR A 87 12.27 2.36 17.65
N GLN A 88 13.47 2.89 17.43
CA GLN A 88 13.93 3.32 16.10
C GLN A 88 13.91 2.18 15.08
N MET A 89 14.33 0.96 15.48
CA MET A 89 14.31 -0.22 14.61
C MET A 89 12.90 -0.54 14.09
N ILE A 90 11.87 -0.33 14.90
CA ILE A 90 10.48 -0.59 14.48
C ILE A 90 10.02 0.46 13.46
N TYR A 91 10.48 1.71 13.53
CA TYR A 91 10.16 2.70 12.49
C TYR A 91 10.73 2.32 11.12
N PHE A 92 11.92 1.71 11.05
CA PHE A 92 12.45 1.18 9.78
C PHE A 92 11.56 0.07 9.21
N ILE A 93 11.04 -0.81 10.07
CA ILE A 93 10.10 -1.87 9.67
C ILE A 93 8.79 -1.26 9.18
N LEU A 94 8.24 -0.29 9.91
CA LEU A 94 7.00 0.41 9.57
C LEU A 94 7.12 1.20 8.26
N PHE A 95 8.30 1.72 7.93
CA PHE A 95 8.54 2.37 6.65
C PHE A 95 8.48 1.38 5.47
N THR A 96 8.99 0.16 5.66
CA THR A 96 9.09 -0.84 4.58
C THR A 96 7.80 -1.64 4.40
N MET A 97 7.04 -1.86 5.47
CA MET A 97 5.86 -2.73 5.48
C MET A 97 4.77 -2.34 4.47
N PRO A 98 4.41 -1.04 4.27
CA PRO A 98 3.45 -0.63 3.26
C PRO A 98 3.83 -1.05 1.83
N ILE A 99 5.14 -1.02 1.50
CA ILE A 99 5.64 -1.44 0.18
C ILE A 99 5.40 -2.94 -0.03
N ILE A 100 5.72 -3.74 0.99
CA ILE A 100 5.52 -5.20 0.95
C ILE A 100 4.02 -5.53 0.81
N LEU A 101 3.17 -4.86 1.59
CA LEU A 101 1.71 -5.05 1.52
C LEU A 101 1.15 -4.65 0.15
N ALA A 102 1.64 -3.55 -0.43
CA ALA A 102 1.21 -3.11 -1.76
C ALA A 102 1.59 -4.11 -2.86
N ILE A 103 2.80 -4.67 -2.81
CA ILE A 103 3.24 -5.73 -3.72
C ILE A 103 2.37 -6.98 -3.52
N PHE A 104 2.13 -7.39 -2.27
CA PHE A 104 1.34 -8.58 -1.98
C PHE A 104 -0.10 -8.45 -2.50
N PHE A 105 -0.75 -7.31 -2.28
CA PHE A 105 -2.08 -7.03 -2.82
C PHE A 105 -2.10 -7.02 -4.35
N SER A 106 -1.04 -6.49 -4.98
CA SER A 106 -0.87 -6.52 -6.44
C SER A 106 -0.81 -7.95 -6.99
N ILE A 107 -0.11 -8.86 -6.30
CA ILE A 107 -0.05 -10.27 -6.68
C ILE A 107 -1.44 -10.94 -6.56
N ILE A 108 -2.18 -10.67 -5.49
CA ILE A 108 -3.52 -11.23 -5.27
C ILE A 108 -4.47 -10.79 -6.38
N THR A 109 -4.54 -9.48 -6.64
CA THR A 109 -5.43 -8.90 -7.65
C THR A 109 -5.08 -9.36 -9.07
N TYR A 110 -3.79 -9.45 -9.40
CA TYR A 110 -3.33 -9.99 -10.68
C TYR A 110 -3.77 -11.44 -10.89
N LYS A 111 -3.51 -12.32 -9.91
CA LYS A 111 -3.88 -13.74 -9.96
C LYS A 111 -5.38 -13.93 -10.12
N LYS A 112 -6.20 -13.12 -9.45
CA LYS A 112 -7.67 -13.19 -9.56
C LYS A 112 -8.24 -12.55 -10.83
N ALA A 113 -7.48 -11.69 -11.51
CA ALA A 113 -7.92 -11.06 -12.75
C ALA A 113 -7.63 -11.92 -14.01
N HIS A 114 -6.69 -12.85 -13.90
CA HIS A 114 -6.19 -13.70 -14.99
C HIS A 114 -6.38 -15.21 -14.73
N LYS A 115 -7.16 -15.56 -13.71
CA LYS A 115 -7.79 -16.87 -13.56
C LYS A 115 -9.24 -16.75 -13.98
#